data_AF-A0A9Q3HDH4-F1
#
_entry.id   AF-A0A9Q3HDH4-F1
#
_cell.length_a   1.000
_cell.length_b   1.000
_cell.length_c   1.000
_cell.angle_alpha   90.00
_cell.angle_beta   90.00
_cell.angle_gamma   90.00
#
_symmetry.space_group_name_H-M   'P 1'
#
loop_
_entity.id
_entity.type
_entity.pdbx_description
1 polymer ?
#
loop_
_entity_poly.entity_id
_entity_poly.type
_entity_poly.pdbx_seq_one_letter_code
_entity_poly.pdbx_strand_id
1 'polypeptide(L)'
;MEQMANIMGKLSQAEAPRENSKSPAFKTPSMKAPEPFDGTQTHKLRGFIQSCQFIFHNDPANFFSDRKKVLYSTSFVTGRAGKWIEPQISNISNEDPSYLLNNWNLFETQLFTLLGDPNEVRKAEQELKSLRMKESGHVFLHISDFRSSMSRIGDWG
;
A
#
# COMPACT_ATOMS: atom_id res chain seq x y z
N MET A 1 10.08 -69.73 24.19
CA MET A 1 10.06 -68.39 24.81
C MET A 1 10.89 -67.34 24.05
N GLU A 2 11.66 -67.72 23.02
CA GLU A 2 12.56 -66.79 22.29
C GLU A 2 11.90 -65.97 21.17
N GLN A 3 10.73 -66.36 20.67
CA GLN A 3 10.06 -65.59 19.62
C GLN A 3 9.33 -64.33 20.14
N MET A 4 8.96 -64.29 21.43
CA MET A 4 8.24 -63.15 22.02
C MET A 4 9.18 -61.98 22.36
N ALA A 5 10.45 -62.26 22.65
CA ALA A 5 11.47 -61.23 22.91
C ALA A 5 11.85 -60.45 21.62
N ASN A 6 11.80 -61.11 20.47
CA ASN A 6 12.19 -60.51 19.19
C ASN A 6 11.09 -59.64 18.56
N ILE A 7 9.86 -59.73 19.07
CA ILE A 7 8.74 -58.86 18.66
C ILE A 7 8.76 -57.55 19.46
N MET A 8 9.11 -57.61 20.75
CA MET A 8 9.23 -56.40 21.59
C MET A 8 10.44 -55.52 21.24
N GLY A 9 11.52 -56.09 20.70
CA GLY A 9 12.68 -55.31 20.21
C GLY A 9 12.41 -54.52 18.93
N LYS A 10 11.43 -54.92 18.11
CA LYS A 10 11.11 -54.27 16.83
C LYS A 10 10.06 -53.16 16.95
N LEU A 11 9.38 -53.04 18.09
CA LEU A 11 8.38 -51.99 18.36
C LEU A 11 8.99 -50.67 18.85
N SER A 12 10.31 -50.63 19.09
CA SER A 12 11.01 -49.41 19.56
C SER A 12 11.76 -48.65 18.46
N GLN A 13 11.64 -49.06 17.19
CA GLN A 13 12.13 -48.33 16.00
C GLN A 13 10.99 -48.06 15.02
N ALA A 14 9.91 -47.45 15.50
CA ALA A 14 9.02 -46.68 14.63
C ALA A 14 9.33 -45.20 14.87
N GLU A 15 10.41 -44.71 14.28
CA GLU A 15 10.64 -43.27 14.17
C GLU A 15 9.49 -42.73 13.31
N ALA A 16 8.65 -41.86 13.90
CA ALA A 16 7.60 -41.17 13.16
C ALA A 16 8.24 -40.50 11.92
N PRO A 17 7.57 -40.50 10.75
CA PRO A 17 8.04 -39.71 9.63
C PRO A 17 8.20 -38.28 10.13
N ARG A 18 9.45 -37.77 10.14
CA ARG A 18 9.70 -36.36 10.38
C ARG A 18 8.91 -35.62 9.32
N GLU A 19 7.79 -35.00 9.70
CA GLU A 19 7.09 -34.03 8.88
C GLU A 19 7.99 -32.81 8.70
N ASN A 20 8.99 -32.96 7.84
CA ASN A 20 9.68 -31.85 7.23
C ASN A 20 8.88 -31.42 5.99
N SER A 21 7.58 -31.26 6.14
CA SER A 21 6.78 -30.53 5.16
C SER A 21 6.98 -29.05 5.42
N LYS A 22 8.13 -28.51 4.98
CA LYS A 22 8.14 -27.11 4.55
C LYS A 22 7.26 -27.07 3.30
N SER A 23 5.94 -27.01 3.51
CA SER A 23 5.02 -26.54 2.48
C SER A 23 5.65 -25.27 1.92
N PRO A 24 5.82 -25.14 0.59
CA PRO A 24 6.38 -23.92 0.05
C PRO A 24 5.51 -22.78 0.56
N ALA A 25 6.12 -21.89 1.35
CA ALA A 25 5.43 -20.72 1.87
C ALA A 25 4.76 -20.04 0.68
N PHE A 26 3.46 -19.74 0.79
CA PHE A 26 2.76 -18.97 -0.20
C PHE A 26 3.54 -17.67 -0.39
N LYS A 27 4.24 -17.54 -1.52
CA LYS A 27 4.93 -16.31 -1.88
C LYS A 27 3.91 -15.45 -2.57
N THR A 28 3.53 -14.35 -1.92
CA THR A 28 2.70 -13.33 -2.55
C THR A 28 3.38 -12.90 -3.85
N PRO A 29 2.67 -12.88 -5.00
CA PRO A 29 3.23 -12.41 -6.25
C PRO A 29 3.85 -11.02 -6.09
N SER A 30 4.92 -10.74 -6.83
CA SER A 30 5.53 -9.41 -6.83
C SER A 30 4.47 -8.38 -7.22
N MET A 31 4.30 -7.35 -6.40
CA MET A 31 3.36 -6.28 -6.66
C MET A 31 3.82 -5.43 -7.84
N LYS A 32 2.86 -4.97 -8.67
CA LYS A 32 3.15 -3.98 -9.72
C LYS A 32 3.70 -2.72 -9.06
N ALA A 33 4.81 -2.20 -9.59
CA ALA A 33 5.38 -0.94 -9.14
C ALA A 33 4.41 0.24 -9.36
N PRO A 34 4.49 1.31 -8.55
CA PRO A 34 3.72 2.52 -8.75
C PRO A 34 4.01 3.15 -10.12
N GLU A 35 3.00 3.78 -10.71
CA GLU A 35 3.24 4.67 -11.84
C GLU A 35 3.92 5.95 -11.35
N PRO A 36 4.93 6.48 -12.06
CA PRO A 36 5.59 7.71 -11.66
C PRO A 36 4.60 8.88 -11.58
N PHE A 37 4.73 9.68 -10.51
CA PHE A 37 3.89 10.85 -10.29
C PHE A 37 4.71 12.13 -10.49
N ASP A 38 4.35 12.92 -11.50
CA ASP A 38 5.09 14.13 -11.88
C ASP A 38 4.50 15.44 -11.32
N GLY A 39 3.32 15.35 -10.69
CA GLY A 39 2.56 16.49 -10.16
C GLY A 39 1.68 17.22 -11.18
N THR A 40 1.59 16.79 -12.45
CA THR A 40 0.78 17.48 -13.47
C THR A 40 -0.70 17.12 -13.41
N GLN A 41 -1.00 15.86 -13.06
CA GLN A 41 -2.35 15.31 -12.98
C GLN A 41 -2.70 15.02 -11.52
N THR A 42 -3.14 16.06 -10.80
CA THR A 42 -3.42 15.98 -9.35
C THR A 42 -4.38 14.85 -8.96
N HIS A 43 -5.37 14.55 -9.80
CA HIS A 43 -6.31 13.43 -9.60
C HIS A 43 -5.65 12.04 -9.55
N LYS A 44 -4.41 11.89 -10.05
CA LYS A 44 -3.65 10.63 -9.99
C LYS A 44 -2.94 10.42 -8.65
N LEU A 45 -2.80 11.45 -7.83
CA LEU A 45 -2.06 11.38 -6.57
C LEU A 45 -2.60 10.28 -5.63
N ARG A 46 -3.93 10.16 -5.51
CA ARG A 46 -4.56 9.13 -4.68
C ARG A 46 -4.21 7.71 -5.15
N GLY A 47 -4.25 7.46 -6.45
CA GLY A 47 -3.89 6.16 -7.03
C GLY A 47 -2.40 5.83 -6.82
N PHE A 48 -1.53 6.83 -6.96
CA PHE A 48 -0.11 6.70 -6.64
C PHE A 48 0.11 6.29 -5.17
N ILE A 49 -0.46 7.02 -4.21
CA ILE A 49 -0.35 6.71 -2.78
C ILE A 49 -0.89 5.31 -2.45
N GLN A 50 -2.05 4.94 -2.99
CA GLN A 50 -2.64 3.61 -2.78
C GLN A 50 -1.73 2.50 -3.31
N SER A 51 -1.11 2.69 -4.47
CA SER A 51 -0.17 1.70 -5.02
C SER A 51 1.05 1.49 -4.13
N CYS A 52 1.60 2.57 -3.55
CA CYS A 52 2.67 2.48 -2.56
C CYS A 52 2.21 1.73 -1.29
N GLN A 53 1.03 2.09 -0.77
CA GLN A 53 0.48 1.45 0.42
C GLN A 53 0.29 -0.05 0.23
N PHE A 54 -0.22 -0.50 -0.92
CA PHE A 54 -0.35 -1.94 -1.18
C PHE A 54 1.00 -2.65 -1.09
N ILE A 55 2.06 -2.07 -1.68
CA ILE A 55 3.42 -2.64 -1.64
C ILE A 55 3.92 -2.75 -0.19
N PHE A 56 3.69 -1.73 0.62
CA PHE A 56 4.11 -1.74 2.03
C PHE A 56 3.38 -2.80 2.85
N HIS A 57 2.09 -2.99 2.61
CA HIS A 57 1.29 -4.02 3.29
C HIS A 57 1.64 -5.43 2.82
N ASN A 58 2.02 -5.59 1.55
CA ASN A 58 2.43 -6.86 0.98
C ASN A 58 3.82 -7.31 1.47
N ASP A 59 4.71 -6.37 1.78
CA ASP A 59 6.07 -6.64 2.23
C ASP A 59 6.45 -5.85 3.50
N PRO A 60 5.78 -6.14 4.63
CA PRO A 60 6.01 -5.42 5.88
C PRO A 60 7.44 -5.62 6.41
N ALA A 61 8.10 -6.72 6.05
CA ALA A 61 9.48 -7.01 6.45
C ALA A 61 10.49 -6.08 5.75
N ASN A 62 10.25 -5.67 4.50
CA ASN A 62 11.09 -4.66 3.86
C ASN A 62 10.63 -3.23 4.18
N PHE A 63 9.34 -3.00 4.44
CA PHE A 63 8.77 -1.67 4.70
C PHE A 63 8.42 -1.42 6.18
N PHE A 64 9.23 -1.95 7.10
CA PHE A 64 8.99 -1.85 8.55
C PHE A 64 9.11 -0.44 9.13
N SER A 65 9.80 0.49 8.45
CA SER A 65 9.97 1.87 8.92
C SER A 65 9.40 2.87 7.93
N ASP A 66 8.88 3.97 8.46
CA ASP A 66 8.35 5.06 7.65
C ASP A 66 9.40 5.65 6.72
N ARG A 67 10.66 5.70 7.15
CA ARG A 67 11.78 6.11 6.28
C ARG A 67 11.86 5.29 5.02
N LYS A 68 11.76 3.96 5.11
CA LYS A 68 11.80 3.10 3.93
C LYS A 68 10.59 3.32 3.01
N LYS A 69 9.40 3.53 3.58
CA LYS A 69 8.19 3.85 2.82
C LYS A 69 8.33 5.17 2.06
N VAL A 70 8.79 6.23 2.75
CA VAL A 70 8.97 7.56 2.14
C VAL A 70 10.04 7.52 1.05
N LEU A 71 11.19 6.88 1.30
CA LEU A 71 12.25 6.77 0.29
C LEU A 71 11.80 6.01 -0.95
N TYR A 72 11.09 4.90 -0.77
CA TYR A 72 10.53 4.14 -1.88
C TYR A 72 9.56 4.98 -2.69
N SER A 73 8.54 5.57 -2.06
CA SER A 73 7.56 6.42 -2.75
C SER A 73 8.25 7.56 -3.50
N THR A 74 9.23 8.20 -2.86
CA THR A 74 9.98 9.32 -3.43
C THR A 74 10.74 8.95 -4.71
N SER A 75 11.21 7.70 -4.85
CA SER A 75 11.86 7.23 -6.10
C SER A 75 10.93 7.22 -7.32
N PHE A 76 9.61 7.27 -7.11
CA PHE A 76 8.59 7.36 -8.15
C PHE A 76 8.01 8.78 -8.29
N VAL A 77 8.45 9.74 -7.47
CA VAL A 77 8.07 11.15 -7.58
C VAL A 77 9.03 11.85 -8.54
N THR A 78 8.51 12.35 -9.66
CA THR A 78 9.30 12.86 -10.78
C THR A 78 8.86 14.27 -11.19
N GLY A 79 9.46 14.83 -12.24
CA GLY A 79 9.00 16.10 -12.83
C GLY A 79 8.93 17.25 -11.83
N ARG A 80 7.80 17.97 -11.79
CA ARG A 80 7.62 19.12 -10.89
C ARG A 80 7.50 18.69 -9.43
N ALA A 81 6.81 17.58 -9.17
CA ALA A 81 6.71 17.01 -7.83
C ALA A 81 8.09 16.60 -7.29
N GLY A 82 8.96 16.05 -8.14
CA GLY A 82 10.34 15.66 -7.80
C GLY A 82 11.17 16.85 -7.33
N LYS A 83 11.09 17.99 -8.03
CA LYS A 83 11.80 19.23 -7.63
C LYS A 83 11.38 19.74 -6.25
N TRP A 84 10.15 19.50 -5.84
CA TRP A 84 9.67 19.90 -4.52
C TRP A 84 10.31 19.06 -3.40
N ILE A 85 10.46 17.75 -3.60
CA ILE A 85 11.00 16.84 -2.59
C ILE A 85 12.54 16.77 -2.59
N GLU A 86 13.19 17.14 -3.69
CA GLU A 86 14.64 17.13 -3.88
C GLU A 86 15.45 17.74 -2.71
N PRO A 87 15.10 18.92 -2.15
CA PRO A 87 15.85 19.51 -1.03
C PRO A 87 15.79 18.67 0.25
N GLN A 88 14.78 17.81 0.38
CA GLN A 88 14.61 16.91 1.53
C GLN A 88 15.46 15.64 1.35
N ILE A 89 15.69 15.21 0.10
CA ILE A 89 16.45 14.00 -0.25
C ILE A 89 17.95 14.28 -0.36
N SER A 90 18.36 15.50 -0.73
CA SER A 90 19.77 15.85 -0.94
C SER A 90 20.66 15.58 0.29
N ASN A 91 20.06 15.53 1.49
CA ASN A 91 20.70 15.26 2.76
C ASN A 91 20.35 13.88 3.36
N ILE A 92 20.00 12.90 2.52
CA ILE A 92 19.54 11.57 2.94
C ILE A 92 20.54 10.82 3.85
N SER A 93 21.83 11.13 3.77
CA SER A 93 22.90 10.47 4.54
C SER A 93 23.24 11.19 5.86
N ASN A 94 22.64 12.35 6.16
CA ASN A 94 22.94 13.09 7.39
C ASN A 94 22.40 12.38 8.64
N GLU A 95 23.06 12.62 9.78
CA GLU A 95 22.65 12.10 11.10
C GLU A 95 21.30 12.66 11.57
N ASP A 96 20.91 13.84 11.07
CA ASP A 96 19.59 14.45 11.28
C ASP A 96 18.80 14.51 9.95
N PRO A 97 18.18 13.40 9.53
CA PRO A 97 17.38 13.36 8.32
C PRO A 97 16.08 14.16 8.51
N SER A 98 15.66 14.87 7.45
CA SER A 98 14.43 15.67 7.45
C SER A 98 13.26 14.95 8.14
N TYR A 99 12.54 15.67 8.99
CA TYR A 99 11.33 15.20 9.68
C TYR A 99 10.28 14.62 8.70
N LEU A 100 10.28 15.09 7.45
CA LEU A 100 9.44 14.58 6.37
C LEU A 100 9.85 13.16 5.93
N LEU A 101 11.15 12.85 5.90
CA LEU A 101 11.65 11.55 5.46
C LEU A 101 11.35 10.44 6.47
N ASN A 102 11.19 10.76 7.75
CA ASN A 102 11.01 9.77 8.82
C ASN A 102 9.55 9.56 9.23
N ASN A 103 8.58 10.21 8.59
CA ASN A 103 7.18 10.15 8.96
C ASN A 103 6.29 10.03 7.73
N TRP A 104 5.71 8.84 7.54
CA TRP A 104 4.87 8.54 6.38
C TRP A 104 3.64 9.44 6.32
N ASN A 105 2.95 9.60 7.46
CA ASN A 105 1.71 10.37 7.52
C ASN A 105 1.93 11.85 7.17
N LEU A 106 3.05 12.41 7.64
CA LEU A 106 3.41 13.78 7.31
C LEU A 106 3.79 13.93 5.83
N PHE A 107 4.56 12.99 5.29
CA PHE A 107 4.89 12.95 3.87
C PHE A 107 3.62 12.89 3.00
N GLU A 108 2.70 11.99 3.31
CA GLU A 108 1.41 11.84 2.64
C GLU A 108 0.58 13.13 2.74
N THR A 109 0.48 13.72 3.93
CA THR A 109 -0.23 14.98 4.17
C THR A 109 0.34 16.12 3.32
N GLN A 110 1.67 16.27 3.28
CA GLN A 110 2.33 17.31 2.49
C GLN A 110 2.14 17.09 0.99
N LEU A 111 2.16 15.83 0.52
CA LEU A 111 1.84 15.49 -0.87
C LEU A 111 0.43 15.93 -1.25
N PHE A 112 -0.58 15.58 -0.46
CA PHE A 112 -1.96 16.02 -0.74
C PHE A 112 -2.13 17.53 -0.62
N THR A 113 -1.47 18.16 0.34
CA THR A 113 -1.56 19.62 0.55
C THR A 113 -0.97 20.41 -0.63
N LEU A 114 0.17 19.96 -1.16
CA LEU A 114 0.94 20.74 -2.15
C LEU A 114 0.72 20.27 -3.60
N LEU A 115 0.38 19.00 -3.79
CA LEU A 115 0.28 18.36 -5.11
C LEU A 115 -1.10 17.74 -5.37
N GLY A 116 -2.01 17.79 -4.39
CA GLY A 116 -3.41 17.42 -4.55
C GLY A 116 -4.25 18.51 -5.23
N ASP A 117 -5.52 18.21 -5.48
CA ASP A 117 -6.47 19.19 -6.01
C ASP A 117 -7.06 20.01 -4.84
N PRO A 118 -6.81 21.32 -4.74
CA PRO A 118 -7.33 22.14 -3.64
C PRO A 118 -8.87 22.22 -3.64
N ASN A 119 -9.53 21.84 -4.74
CA ASN A 119 -10.98 21.80 -4.85
C ASN A 119 -11.54 20.37 -4.80
N GLU A 120 -10.77 19.34 -4.42
CA GLU A 120 -11.19 17.93 -4.46
C GLU A 120 -12.52 17.72 -3.71
N VAL A 121 -12.62 18.22 -2.48
CA VAL A 121 -13.83 18.12 -1.65
C VAL A 121 -15.02 18.81 -2.33
N ARG A 122 -14.85 20.06 -2.75
CA ARG A 122 -15.91 20.83 -3.42
C ARG A 122 -16.38 20.17 -4.72
N LYS A 123 -15.46 19.61 -5.51
CA LYS A 123 -15.80 18.86 -6.73
C LYS A 123 -16.58 17.60 -6.38
N ALA A 124 -16.13 16.82 -5.40
CA ALA A 124 -16.81 15.62 -4.95
C ALA A 124 -18.23 15.91 -4.43
N GLU A 125 -18.43 17.00 -3.68
CA GLU A 125 -19.76 17.47 -3.25
C GLU A 125 -20.67 17.84 -4.44
N GLN A 126 -20.12 18.53 -5.45
CA GLN A 126 -20.87 18.89 -6.64
C GLN A 126 -21.26 17.66 -7.46
N GLU A 127 -20.34 16.71 -7.62
CA GLU A 127 -20.58 15.41 -8.25
C GLU A 127 -21.67 14.65 -7.49
N LEU A 128 -21.62 14.62 -6.16
CA LEU A 128 -22.64 13.97 -5.33
C LEU A 128 -24.02 14.64 -5.46
N LYS A 129 -24.08 15.97 -5.44
CA LYS A 129 -25.33 16.74 -5.60
C LYS A 129 -25.98 16.51 -6.97
N SER A 130 -25.16 16.38 -8.01
CA SER A 130 -25.62 16.14 -9.39
C SER A 130 -25.82 14.66 -9.73
N LEU A 131 -25.37 13.74 -8.87
CA LEU A 131 -25.48 12.30 -9.11
C LEU A 131 -26.94 11.87 -9.13
N ARG A 132 -27.38 11.35 -10.27
CA ARG A 132 -28.72 10.79 -10.49
C ARG A 132 -28.60 9.50 -11.29
N MET A 133 -29.32 8.46 -10.87
CA MET A 133 -29.44 7.24 -11.65
C MET A 133 -30.37 7.51 -12.84
N LYS A 134 -29.88 7.28 -14.05
CA LYS A 134 -30.71 7.37 -15.27
C LYS A 134 -31.67 6.19 -15.32
N GLU A 135 -32.79 6.34 -16.02
CA GLU A 135 -33.80 5.31 -16.20
C GLU A 135 -33.24 4.02 -16.84
N SER A 136 -32.28 4.17 -17.76
CA SER A 136 -31.52 3.07 -18.37
C SER A 136 -30.16 2.78 -17.69
N GLY A 137 -29.89 3.39 -16.54
CA GLY A 137 -28.61 3.29 -15.84
C GLY A 137 -28.49 2.03 -14.99
N HIS A 138 -27.30 1.45 -14.95
CA HIS A 138 -27.01 0.32 -14.05
C HIS A 138 -26.75 0.81 -12.61
N VAL A 139 -27.42 0.18 -11.65
CA VAL A 139 -27.27 0.46 -10.20
C VAL A 139 -25.81 0.39 -9.74
N PHE A 140 -25.04 -0.57 -10.26
CA PHE A 140 -23.62 -0.72 -9.93
C PHE A 140 -22.80 0.53 -10.26
N LEU A 141 -23.04 1.16 -11.41
CA LEU A 141 -22.32 2.38 -11.82
C LEU A 141 -22.67 3.53 -10.86
N HIS A 142 -23.95 3.69 -10.57
CA HIS A 142 -24.41 4.71 -9.62
C HIS A 142 -23.80 4.53 -8.21
N ILE A 143 -23.79 3.30 -7.69
CA ILE A 143 -23.18 3.00 -6.38
C ILE A 143 -21.67 3.25 -6.41
N SER A 144 -21.00 2.93 -7.51
CA SER A 144 -19.55 3.15 -7.66
C SER A 144 -19.21 4.64 -7.67
N ASP A 145 -19.95 5.44 -8.44
CA ASP A 145 -19.79 6.89 -8.50
C ASP A 145 -20.10 7.53 -7.14
N PHE A 146 -21.18 7.11 -6.48
CA PHE A 146 -21.55 7.57 -5.14
C PHE A 146 -20.44 7.32 -4.13
N ARG A 147 -19.92 6.07 -4.08
CA ARG A 147 -18.84 5.69 -3.16
C ARG A 147 -17.55 6.44 -3.45
N SER A 148 -17.22 6.62 -4.72
CA SER A 148 -16.04 7.38 -5.15
C SER A 148 -16.10 8.84 -4.67
N SER A 149 -17.24 9.51 -4.86
CA SER A 149 -17.44 10.88 -4.36
C SER A 149 -17.42 10.95 -2.84
N MET A 150 -18.11 10.04 -2.15
CA MET A 150 -18.10 9.99 -0.68
C MET A 150 -16.70 9.84 -0.11
N SER A 151 -15.87 8.97 -0.68
CA SER A 151 -14.49 8.74 -0.20
C SER A 151 -13.58 9.97 -0.25
N ARG A 152 -13.96 10.99 -1.03
CA ARG A 152 -13.19 12.24 -1.20
C ARG A 152 -13.66 13.37 -0.27
N ILE A 153 -14.84 13.26 0.32
CA ILE A 153 -15.41 14.30 1.20
C ILE A 153 -14.93 14.13 2.66
N GLY A 154 -14.32 12.98 3.00
CA GLY A 154 -13.92 12.65 4.37
C GLY A 154 -15.05 11.99 5.17
N ASP A 155 -14.77 11.54 6.39
CA ASP A 155 -15.75 10.83 7.22
C ASP A 155 -16.96 11.70 7.53
N TRP A 156 -18.10 11.33 6.96
CA TRP A 156 -19.42 11.71 7.47
C TRP A 156 -19.72 10.77 8.63
N GLY A 157 -19.19 11.10 9.81
CA GLY A 157 -19.41 10.39 11.08
C GLY A 157 -19.52 11.37 12.23
#